data_AF-A0A7V1NTV7-F1
#
_entry.id   AF-A0A7V1NTV7-F1
#
_cell.length_a   1.000
_cell.length_b   1.000
_cell.length_c   1.000
_cell.angle_alpha   90.00
_cell.angle_beta   90.00
_cell.angle_gamma   90.00
#
_symmetry.space_group_name_H-M   'P 1'
#
loop_
_entity.id
_entity.type
_entity.pdbx_description
1 polymer ?
#
loop_
_entity_poly.entity_id
_entity_poly.type
_entity_poly.pdbx_seq_one_letter_code
_entity_poly.pdbx_strand_id
1 'polypeptide(L)'
;VAEATLAAEADWDAKSRLQEWSQAELGVTPRYRIVAEMGPDHAKTFVAQVLLDGEVQGQGSGASKQAAEQAAAQEAWEALAL
;
A
#
# COMPACT_ATOMS: atom_id res chain seq x y z
N VAL A 1 -8.08 23.85 -0.37
CA VAL A 1 -7.86 23.28 -1.72
C VAL A 1 -6.42 22.85 -1.97
N ALA A 2 -5.41 23.37 -1.27
CA ALA A 2 -4.01 22.92 -1.41
C ALA A 2 -3.71 21.55 -0.75
N GLU A 3 -4.42 21.19 0.32
CA GLU A 3 -4.15 19.95 1.07
C GLU A 3 -4.49 18.67 0.29
N ALA A 4 -5.54 18.70 -0.55
CA ALA A 4 -5.98 17.54 -1.32
C ALA A 4 -4.98 17.12 -2.42
N THR A 5 -4.20 18.06 -2.95
CA THR A 5 -3.19 17.78 -3.99
C THR A 5 -1.94 17.16 -3.38
N LEU A 6 -1.50 17.64 -2.21
CA LEU A 6 -0.37 17.06 -1.45
C LEU A 6 -0.67 15.63 -0.99
N ALA A 7 -1.89 15.38 -0.52
CA ALA A 7 -2.33 14.04 -0.15
C ALA A 7 -2.32 13.10 -1.37
N ALA A 8 -2.83 13.55 -2.52
CA ALA A 8 -2.86 12.73 -3.74
C ALA A 8 -1.47 12.42 -4.33
N GLU A 9 -0.50 13.34 -4.23
CA GLU A 9 0.88 13.07 -4.63
C GLU A 9 1.62 12.14 -3.64
N ALA A 10 1.33 12.25 -2.34
CA ALA A 10 1.85 11.33 -1.33
C ALA A 10 1.25 9.91 -1.50
N ASP A 11 -0.04 9.84 -1.80
CA ASP A 11 -0.79 8.59 -2.03
C ASP A 11 -0.26 7.85 -3.25
N TRP A 12 0.21 8.54 -4.31
CA TRP A 12 0.76 7.89 -5.51
C TRP A 12 2.16 7.29 -5.28
N ASP A 13 2.92 7.79 -4.31
CA ASP A 13 4.34 7.49 -4.16
C ASP A 13 4.66 6.52 -3.00
N ALA A 14 3.67 6.13 -2.19
CA ALA A 14 3.84 5.26 -1.03
C ALA A 14 4.58 3.93 -1.34
N LYS A 15 4.26 3.27 -2.46
CA LYS A 15 4.96 2.03 -2.88
C LYS A 15 6.44 2.26 -3.18
N SER A 16 6.77 3.37 -3.85
CA SER A 16 8.15 3.75 -4.18
C SER A 16 8.94 4.03 -2.91
N ARG A 17 8.39 4.87 -2.02
CA ARG A 17 9.01 5.22 -0.72
C ARG A 17 9.23 4.00 0.15
N LEU A 18 8.21 3.15 0.28
CA LEU A 18 8.31 1.93 1.08
C LEU A 18 9.38 0.99 0.51
N GLN A 19 9.51 0.89 -0.81
CA GLN A 19 10.55 0.09 -1.44
C GLN A 19 11.95 0.64 -1.19
N GLU A 20 12.17 1.93 -1.40
CA GLU A 20 13.47 2.57 -1.16
C GLU A 20 13.89 2.42 0.30
N TRP A 21 12.97 2.72 1.22
CA TRP A 21 13.21 2.58 2.65
C TRP A 21 13.46 1.13 3.08
N SER A 22 12.61 0.18 2.66
CA SER A 22 12.78 -1.21 3.09
C SER A 22 14.06 -1.83 2.53
N GLN A 23 14.48 -1.40 1.34
CA GLN A 23 15.74 -1.83 0.77
C GLN A 23 16.93 -1.21 1.49
N ALA A 24 16.85 0.06 1.90
CA ALA A 24 17.91 0.76 2.62
C ALA A 24 18.07 0.28 4.08
N GLU A 25 16.97 0.19 4.83
CA GLU A 25 16.98 -0.08 6.27
C GLU A 25 16.95 -1.58 6.60
N LEU A 26 16.23 -2.38 5.81
CA LEU A 26 16.01 -3.79 6.09
C LEU A 26 16.68 -4.72 5.08
N GLY A 27 17.15 -4.22 3.94
CA GLY A 27 17.71 -5.04 2.86
C GLY A 27 16.67 -5.95 2.18
N VAL A 28 15.37 -5.67 2.32
CA VAL A 28 14.29 -6.49 1.75
C VAL A 28 13.42 -5.68 0.77
N THR A 29 12.83 -6.38 -0.20
CA THR A 29 11.87 -5.79 -1.14
C THR A 29 10.43 -6.05 -0.67
N PRO A 30 9.54 -5.05 -0.69
CA PRO A 30 8.16 -5.25 -0.28
C PRO A 30 7.42 -6.22 -1.19
N ARG A 31 6.64 -7.12 -0.60
CA ARG A 31 5.80 -8.07 -1.33
C ARG A 31 4.34 -7.76 -1.07
N TYR A 32 3.54 -7.81 -2.13
CA TYR A 32 2.11 -7.56 -2.04
C TYR A 32 1.32 -8.83 -2.35
N ARG A 33 0.20 -9.01 -1.66
CA ARG A 33 -0.76 -10.08 -1.97
C ARG A 33 -2.19 -9.59 -1.79
N ILE A 34 -3.07 -10.01 -2.69
CA ILE A 34 -4.51 -9.82 -2.52
C ILE A 34 -5.02 -10.91 -1.58
N VAL A 35 -5.68 -10.51 -0.50
CA VAL A 35 -6.22 -11.40 0.53
C VAL A 35 -7.74 -11.52 0.49
N ALA A 36 -8.43 -10.56 -0.13
CA ALA A 36 -9.87 -10.63 -0.36
C ALA A 36 -10.28 -9.89 -1.63
N GLU A 37 -11.34 -10.40 -2.27
CA GLU A 37 -12.03 -9.77 -3.39
C GLU A 37 -13.54 -9.88 -3.10
N MET A 38 -14.24 -8.76 -3.05
CA MET A 38 -15.65 -8.69 -2.63
C MET A 38 -16.45 -7.77 -3.54
N GLY A 39 -17.77 -7.94 -3.57
CA GLY A 39 -18.68 -7.11 -4.35
C GLY A 39 -18.94 -7.63 -5.77
N PRO A 40 -19.92 -7.03 -6.47
CA PRO A 40 -20.29 -7.43 -7.82
C PRO A 40 -19.20 -7.06 -8.84
N ASP A 41 -19.20 -7.69 -10.01
CA ASP A 41 -18.10 -7.53 -10.98
C ASP A 41 -17.82 -6.08 -11.41
N HIS A 42 -18.84 -5.24 -11.41
CA HIS A 42 -18.75 -3.82 -11.76
C HIS A 42 -18.44 -2.89 -10.57
N ALA A 43 -18.35 -3.44 -9.35
CA ALA A 43 -18.01 -2.71 -8.13
C ALA A 43 -17.21 -3.61 -7.18
N LYS A 44 -16.16 -4.25 -7.70
CA LYS A 44 -15.26 -5.06 -6.89
C LYS A 44 -14.45 -4.19 -5.95
N THR A 45 -14.29 -4.67 -4.72
CA THR A 45 -13.33 -4.17 -3.74
C THR A 45 -12.27 -5.24 -3.53
N PHE A 46 -11.02 -4.85 -3.66
CA PHE A 46 -9.85 -5.68 -3.42
C PHE A 46 -9.24 -5.28 -2.09
N VAL A 47 -8.75 -6.26 -1.33
CA VAL A 47 -7.97 -6.05 -0.11
C VAL A 47 -6.58 -6.61 -0.36
N ALA A 48 -5.56 -5.78 -0.19
CA ALA A 48 -4.17 -6.14 -0.34
C ALA A 48 -3.44 -6.03 0.99
N GLN A 49 -2.44 -6.89 1.21
CA GLN A 49 -1.47 -6.76 2.29
C GLN A 49 -0.09 -6.52 1.69
N VAL A 50 0.70 -5.67 2.34
CA VAL A 50 2.14 -5.53 2.09
C VAL A 50 2.92 -6.25 3.18
N LEU A 51 3.96 -6.96 2.76
CA LEU A 51 4.82 -7.74 3.63
C LEU A 51 6.27 -7.30 3.46
N LEU A 52 6.96 -7.11 4.58
CA LEU A 52 8.41 -6.96 4.67
C LEU A 52 8.95 -8.14 5.48
N ASP A 53 9.96 -8.82 4.94
CA ASP A 53 10.54 -10.05 5.52
C ASP A 53 9.53 -11.15 5.90
N GLY A 54 8.40 -11.20 5.19
CA GLY A 54 7.33 -12.18 5.43
C GLY A 54 6.33 -11.78 6.51
N GLU A 55 6.52 -10.66 7.19
CA GLU A 55 5.58 -10.09 8.16
C GLU A 55 4.69 -9.05 7.49
N VAL A 56 3.40 -9.03 7.84
CA VAL A 56 2.45 -8.04 7.31
C VAL A 56 2.70 -6.70 7.98
N GLN A 57 3.01 -5.68 7.19
CA GLN A 57 3.28 -4.32 7.66
C GLN A 57 2.13 -3.35 7.38
N GLY A 58 1.21 -3.69 6.47
CA GLY A 58 0.03 -2.87 6.16
C GLY A 58 -1.02 -3.60 5.33
N GLN A 59 -2.26 -3.13 5.36
CA GLN A 59 -3.42 -3.71 4.70
C GLN A 59 -4.38 -2.66 4.10
N GLY A 60 -4.28 -2.45 2.79
CA GLY A 60 -5.12 -1.52 2.06
C GLY A 60 -6.31 -2.17 1.37
N SER A 61 -7.29 -1.35 1.02
CA SER A 61 -8.39 -1.75 0.13
C SER A 61 -8.61 -0.73 -0.99
N GLY A 62 -9.15 -1.18 -2.12
CA GLY A 62 -9.35 -0.32 -3.28
C GLY A 62 -10.24 -0.94 -4.35
N ALA A 63 -10.69 -0.09 -5.28
CA ALA A 63 -11.54 -0.51 -6.42
C ALA A 63 -10.77 -1.31 -7.49
N SER A 64 -9.44 -1.40 -7.37
CA SER A 64 -8.58 -2.23 -8.19
C SER A 64 -7.49 -2.86 -7.32
N LYS A 65 -6.84 -3.92 -7.82
CA LYS A 65 -5.69 -4.54 -7.14
C LYS A 65 -4.58 -3.52 -6.88
N GLN A 66 -4.25 -2.69 -7.87
CA GLN A 66 -3.24 -1.65 -7.73
C GLN A 66 -3.62 -0.62 -6.65
N ALA A 67 -4.88 -0.17 -6.62
CA ALA A 67 -5.34 0.78 -5.60
C ALA A 67 -5.27 0.17 -4.19
N ALA A 68 -5.66 -1.10 -4.03
CA ALA A 68 -5.54 -1.80 -2.76
C ALA A 68 -4.07 -1.93 -2.31
N GLU A 69 -3.16 -2.26 -3.23
CA GLU A 69 -1.72 -2.33 -2.94
C GLU A 69 -1.13 -0.97 -2.56
N GLN A 70 -1.56 0.11 -3.22
CA GLN A 70 -1.14 1.46 -2.88
C GLN A 70 -1.57 1.83 -1.46
N ALA A 71 -2.83 1.58 -1.12
CA ALA A 71 -3.36 1.80 0.22
C ALA A 71 -2.62 0.94 1.27
N ALA A 72 -2.22 -0.29 0.92
CA ALA A 72 -1.45 -1.15 1.84
C ALA A 72 -0.05 -0.60 2.10
N ALA A 73 0.58 -0.04 1.05
CA ALA A 73 1.88 0.61 1.17
C ALA A 73 1.79 1.89 1.99
N GLN A 74 0.72 2.68 1.81
CA GLN A 74 0.47 3.90 2.58
C GLN A 74 0.32 3.58 4.06
N GLU A 75 -0.51 2.59 4.42
CA GLU A 75 -0.67 2.19 5.81
C GLU A 75 0.65 1.69 6.41
N ALA A 76 1.41 0.87 5.68
CA ALA A 76 2.72 0.42 6.15
C ALA A 76 3.70 1.58 6.33
N TRP A 77 3.72 2.53 5.39
CA TRP A 77 4.56 3.72 5.48
C TRP A 77 4.19 4.58 6.70
N GLU A 78 2.90 4.75 6.97
CA GLU A 78 2.41 5.47 8.15
C GLU A 78 2.66 4.73 9.47
N ALA A 79 2.60 3.40 9.47
CA ALA A 79 2.88 2.58 10.65
C ALA A 79 4.38 2.48 10.97
N LEU A 80 5.23 2.51 9.94
CA LEU A 80 6.69 2.50 10.03
C LEU A 80 7.29 3.90 10.21
N ALA A 81 6.55 4.96 9.84
CA ALA A 81 6.87 6.33 10.22
C ALA A 81 7.03 6.38 11.76
N LEU A 82 8.21 6.62 12.35
CA LEU A 82 9.23 7.64 12.09
C LEU A 82 8.64 9.04 11.91
#